data_AF-A0AAJ2MWN8-F1
#
_entry.id   AF-A0AAJ2MWN8-F1
#
_cell.length_a   1.000
_cell.length_b   1.000
_cell.length_c   1.000
_cell.angle_alpha   90.00
_cell.angle_beta   90.00
_cell.angle_gamma   90.00
#
_symmetry.space_group_name_H-M   'P 1'
#
loop_
_entity.id
_entity.type
_entity.pdbx_description
1 polymer ?
#
loop_
_entity_poly.entity_id
_entity_poly.type
_entity_poly.pdbx_seq_one_letter_code
_entity_poly.pdbx_strand_id
1 'polypeptide(L)'
;MTRTSTRVLLGLCLIPAAAFAQSDRQVAEDMVTRAANVCPGHSSERTTPTVKKVPVGALRVMLDRGLVMCPDRRLDASAPAVFYGRVGVFGWNPEVPAAATVVVAKIDQMTRKDEYPVETLVWDAKGTALTQQTVPAFEPRPGAAVLYKVR
;
A
#
# COMPACT_ATOMS: atom_id res chain seq x y z
N MET A 1 39.25 55.86 16.32
CA MET A 1 38.16 55.52 15.39
C MET A 1 38.50 54.22 14.67
N THR A 2 37.88 53.12 15.06
CA THR A 2 38.04 51.79 14.44
C THR A 2 36.69 51.38 13.88
N ARG A 3 36.56 51.31 12.54
CA ARG A 3 35.36 50.80 11.86
C ARG A 3 35.62 49.37 11.42
N THR A 4 34.97 48.44 12.11
CA THR A 4 34.92 47.01 11.81
C THR A 4 33.99 46.76 10.62
N SER A 5 34.49 46.10 9.57
CA SER A 5 33.70 45.64 8.43
C SER A 5 32.76 44.50 8.83
N THR A 6 31.45 44.74 8.66
CA THR A 6 30.38 43.75 8.84
C THR A 6 30.43 42.71 7.73
N ARG A 7 30.86 41.48 8.06
CA ARG A 7 30.71 40.31 7.18
C ARG A 7 29.23 39.90 7.17
N VAL A 8 28.58 39.99 6.02
CA VAL A 8 27.26 39.41 5.79
C VAL A 8 27.42 37.91 5.59
N LEU A 9 27.13 37.11 6.60
CA LEU A 9 26.87 35.67 6.44
C LEU A 9 25.46 35.52 5.84
N LEU A 10 25.37 35.16 4.55
CA LEU A 10 24.14 34.62 3.99
C LEU A 10 23.90 33.23 4.59
N GLY A 11 22.81 33.10 5.35
CA GLY A 11 22.34 31.83 5.91
C GLY A 11 21.81 30.89 4.84
N LEU A 12 22.37 29.68 4.79
CA LEU A 12 21.80 28.52 4.09
C LEU A 12 20.60 27.98 4.88
N CYS A 13 19.42 28.56 4.67
CA CYS A 13 18.13 28.04 5.16
C CYS A 13 17.30 27.46 4.00
N LEU A 14 17.77 26.39 3.40
CA LEU A 14 17.00 25.51 2.52
C LEU A 14 17.53 24.12 2.80
N ILE A 15 16.81 23.24 3.52
CA ILE A 15 16.37 21.88 3.13
C ILE A 15 15.57 21.21 4.29
N PRO A 16 14.25 21.43 4.44
CA PRO A 16 13.40 20.47 5.17
C PRO A 16 12.77 19.40 4.25
N ALA A 17 12.72 19.62 2.93
CA ALA A 17 12.00 18.74 2.01
C ALA A 17 12.63 17.34 1.82
N ALA A 18 13.96 17.20 1.89
CA ALA A 18 14.63 15.92 1.67
C ALA A 18 14.35 14.90 2.80
N ALA A 19 14.18 15.37 4.03
CA ALA A 19 13.89 14.50 5.18
C ALA A 19 12.52 13.83 5.08
N PHE A 20 11.48 14.57 4.66
CA PHE A 20 10.14 14.02 4.43
C PHE A 20 10.12 13.02 3.28
N ALA A 21 10.82 13.30 2.17
CA ALA A 21 10.91 12.39 1.03
C ALA A 21 11.62 11.07 1.39
N GLN A 22 12.66 11.11 2.23
CA GLN A 22 13.33 9.91 2.72
C GLN A 22 12.42 9.06 3.62
N SER A 23 11.66 9.70 4.53
CA SER A 23 10.66 9.02 5.36
C SER A 23 9.54 8.41 4.51
N ASP A 24 9.04 9.14 3.52
CA ASP A 24 7.99 8.67 2.62
C ASP A 24 8.43 7.49 1.77
N ARG A 25 9.68 7.51 1.28
CA ARG A 25 10.29 6.35 0.60
C ARG A 25 10.36 5.14 1.51
N GLN A 26 10.79 5.32 2.76
CA GLN A 26 10.92 4.23 3.73
C GLN A 26 9.56 3.54 3.95
N VAL A 27 8.48 4.28 4.09
CA VAL A 27 7.13 3.72 4.26
C VAL A 27 6.75 2.79 3.11
N ALA A 28 7.08 3.14 1.87
CA ALA A 28 6.82 2.28 0.72
C ALA A 28 7.69 1.01 0.74
N GLU A 29 8.97 1.13 1.09
CA GLU A 29 9.88 -0.02 1.20
C GLU A 29 9.48 -0.96 2.35
N ASP A 30 8.97 -0.43 3.47
CA ASP A 30 8.45 -1.21 4.60
C ASP A 30 7.21 -2.01 4.17
N MET A 31 6.32 -1.42 3.37
CA MET A 31 5.18 -2.13 2.81
C MET A 31 5.62 -3.23 1.84
N VAL A 32 6.61 -2.98 0.97
CA VAL A 32 7.17 -4.00 0.07
C VAL A 32 7.81 -5.14 0.88
N THR A 33 8.53 -4.82 1.94
CA THR A 33 9.15 -5.80 2.84
C THR A 33 8.08 -6.64 3.54
N ARG A 34 7.01 -6.02 4.02
CA ARG A 34 5.86 -6.73 4.59
C ARG A 34 5.23 -7.68 3.56
N ALA A 35 5.04 -7.22 2.32
CA ALA A 35 4.52 -8.06 1.25
C ALA A 35 5.44 -9.25 0.95
N ALA A 36 6.77 -9.06 0.97
CA ALA A 36 7.74 -10.14 0.79
C ALA A 36 7.62 -11.25 1.84
N ASN A 37 7.30 -10.87 3.08
CA ASN A 37 7.14 -11.80 4.18
C ASN A 37 5.80 -12.54 4.15
N VAL A 38 4.74 -11.90 3.65
CA VAL A 38 3.36 -12.43 3.75
C VAL A 38 2.85 -13.05 2.45
N CYS A 39 3.11 -12.42 1.31
CA CYS A 39 2.41 -12.70 0.06
C CYS A 39 3.10 -13.81 -0.76
N PRO A 40 2.42 -14.92 -1.10
CA PRO A 40 3.01 -15.97 -1.93
C PRO A 40 3.45 -15.45 -3.30
N GLY A 41 2.61 -14.65 -3.95
CA GLY A 41 2.84 -14.11 -5.30
C GLY A 41 3.86 -12.96 -5.38
N HIS A 42 4.44 -12.54 -4.25
CA HIS A 42 5.38 -11.43 -4.21
C HIS A 42 6.60 -11.68 -5.12
N SER A 43 6.91 -10.66 -5.92
CA SER A 43 8.26 -10.32 -6.35
C SER A 43 8.39 -8.80 -6.29
N SER A 44 9.61 -8.27 -6.18
CA SER A 44 9.83 -6.82 -6.21
C SER A 44 9.28 -6.20 -7.49
N GLU A 45 9.46 -6.85 -8.63
CA GLU A 45 8.95 -6.40 -9.93
C GLU A 45 7.42 -6.29 -9.97
N ARG A 46 6.69 -7.25 -9.38
CA ARG A 46 5.22 -7.24 -9.36
C ARG A 46 4.63 -6.32 -8.30
N THR A 47 5.32 -6.14 -7.19
CA THR A 47 4.76 -5.50 -5.99
C THR A 47 5.08 -4.02 -5.94
N THR A 48 6.36 -3.67 -6.13
CA THR A 48 6.88 -2.32 -5.91
C THR A 48 6.18 -1.26 -6.77
N PRO A 49 5.88 -1.48 -8.06
CA PRO A 49 5.21 -0.47 -8.89
C PRO A 49 3.82 -0.09 -8.38
N THR A 50 3.05 -1.03 -7.85
CA THR A 50 1.71 -0.77 -7.31
C THR A 50 1.79 -0.10 -5.94
N VAL A 51 2.67 -0.59 -5.06
CA VAL A 51 2.86 0.02 -3.72
C VAL A 51 3.24 1.50 -3.83
N LYS A 52 4.14 1.85 -4.75
CA LYS A 52 4.57 3.24 -4.96
C LYS A 52 3.48 4.18 -5.48
N LYS A 53 2.35 3.65 -5.99
CA LYS A 53 1.19 4.44 -6.42
C LYS A 53 0.22 4.74 -5.29
N VAL A 54 0.34 4.05 -4.16
CA VAL A 54 -0.52 4.30 -2.99
C VAL A 54 -0.08 5.59 -2.31
N PRO A 55 -1.00 6.49 -1.92
CA PRO A 55 -0.66 7.65 -1.11
C PRO A 55 0.08 7.25 0.17
N VAL A 56 1.18 7.94 0.48
CA VAL A 56 2.03 7.57 1.63
C VAL A 56 1.26 7.59 2.96
N GLY A 57 0.32 8.54 3.13
CA GLY A 57 -0.57 8.57 4.29
C GLY A 57 -1.40 7.29 4.44
N ALA A 58 -1.92 6.76 3.34
CA ALA A 58 -2.64 5.49 3.32
C ALA A 58 -1.71 4.32 3.66
N LEU A 59 -0.48 4.29 3.13
CA LEU A 59 0.52 3.28 3.47
C LEU A 59 0.88 3.28 4.97
N ARG A 60 1.00 4.46 5.60
CA ARG A 60 1.22 4.57 7.04
C ARG A 60 0.09 3.94 7.84
N VAL A 61 -1.17 4.25 7.49
CA VAL A 61 -2.36 3.62 8.12
C VAL A 61 -2.35 2.12 7.92
N MET A 62 -2.01 1.66 6.71
CA MET A 62 -1.93 0.23 6.42
C MET A 62 -0.91 -0.47 7.31
N LEU A 63 0.30 0.08 7.44
CA LEU A 63 1.35 -0.48 8.30
C LEU A 63 0.93 -0.51 9.78
N ASP A 64 0.36 0.58 10.31
CA ASP A 64 -0.09 0.66 11.70
C ASP A 64 -1.17 -0.39 12.04
N ARG A 65 -2.09 -0.62 11.09
CA ARG A 65 -3.13 -1.63 11.18
C ARG A 65 -2.67 -3.06 10.91
N GLY A 66 -1.46 -3.25 10.37
CA GLY A 66 -1.00 -4.55 9.92
C GLY A 66 -1.68 -5.04 8.63
N LEU A 67 -2.21 -4.14 7.81
CA LEU A 67 -2.72 -4.44 6.47
C LEU A 67 -1.55 -4.75 5.52
N VAL A 68 -1.81 -5.48 4.44
CA VAL A 68 -0.78 -5.86 3.47
C VAL A 68 -1.30 -5.82 2.04
N MET A 69 -0.41 -5.56 1.09
CA MET A 69 -0.67 -5.59 -0.35
C MET A 69 -0.03 -6.84 -0.95
N CYS A 70 -0.83 -7.73 -1.55
CA CYS A 70 -0.36 -8.96 -2.17
C CYS A 70 -0.75 -9.06 -3.66
N PRO A 71 0.21 -9.16 -4.59
CA PRO A 71 -0.13 -9.55 -5.95
C PRO A 71 -0.61 -11.02 -5.96
N ASP A 72 -1.73 -11.29 -6.62
CA ASP A 72 -2.31 -12.63 -6.78
C ASP A 72 -2.79 -12.83 -8.23
N ARG A 73 -2.01 -13.61 -8.99
CA ARG A 73 -2.31 -13.95 -10.38
C ARG A 73 -3.49 -14.92 -10.55
N ARG A 74 -3.99 -15.51 -9.45
CA ARG A 74 -5.14 -16.42 -9.50
C ARG A 74 -6.46 -15.66 -9.60
N LEU A 75 -6.46 -14.36 -9.28
CA LEU A 75 -7.59 -13.46 -9.53
C LEU A 75 -7.74 -13.28 -11.04
N ASP A 76 -8.94 -13.39 -11.58
CA ASP A 76 -9.19 -13.27 -13.02
C ASP A 76 -9.56 -11.84 -13.45
N ALA A 77 -9.79 -11.63 -14.75
CA ALA A 77 -10.14 -10.33 -15.31
C ALA A 77 -11.55 -9.83 -14.91
N SER A 78 -12.44 -10.72 -14.49
CA SER A 78 -13.77 -10.35 -13.98
C SER A 78 -13.69 -9.84 -12.54
N ALA A 79 -12.78 -10.39 -11.74
CA ALA A 79 -12.56 -10.06 -10.33
C ALA A 79 -11.10 -9.72 -10.00
N PRO A 80 -10.49 -8.70 -10.64
CA PRO A 80 -9.05 -8.49 -10.61
C PRO A 80 -8.53 -7.87 -9.31
N ALA A 81 -9.40 -7.40 -8.41
CA ALA A 81 -9.00 -6.80 -7.15
C ALA A 81 -9.92 -7.25 -6.01
N VAL A 82 -9.33 -7.40 -4.82
CA VAL A 82 -10.03 -7.95 -3.65
C VAL A 82 -9.46 -7.38 -2.36
N PHE A 83 -10.30 -7.29 -1.33
CA PHE A 83 -9.89 -7.13 0.05
C PHE A 83 -10.38 -8.33 0.86
N TYR A 84 -9.45 -9.09 1.41
CA TYR A 84 -9.72 -10.23 2.27
C TYR A 84 -9.87 -9.74 3.72
N GLY A 85 -11.08 -9.30 4.09
CA GLY A 85 -11.35 -8.62 5.36
C GLY A 85 -10.86 -9.34 6.61
N ARG A 86 -11.10 -10.66 6.72
CA ARG A 86 -10.68 -11.47 7.88
C ARG A 86 -9.17 -11.46 8.14
N VAL A 87 -8.35 -11.24 7.12
CA VAL A 87 -6.89 -11.27 7.20
C VAL A 87 -6.26 -9.94 6.81
N GLY A 88 -7.03 -8.91 6.47
CA GLY A 88 -6.49 -7.58 6.19
C GLY A 88 -5.56 -7.50 4.97
N VAL A 89 -5.86 -8.26 3.91
CA VAL A 89 -5.02 -8.33 2.70
C VAL A 89 -5.73 -7.68 1.52
N PHE A 90 -5.07 -6.71 0.89
CA PHE A 90 -5.46 -6.19 -0.42
C PHE A 90 -4.78 -7.00 -1.52
N GLY A 91 -5.58 -7.73 -2.30
CA GLY A 91 -5.15 -8.54 -3.43
C GLY A 91 -5.40 -7.84 -4.77
N TRP A 92 -4.51 -8.02 -5.74
CA TRP A 92 -4.78 -7.65 -7.14
C TRP A 92 -4.07 -8.58 -8.12
N ASN A 93 -4.64 -8.78 -9.30
CA ASN A 93 -3.93 -9.45 -10.39
C ASN A 93 -2.97 -8.46 -11.09
N PRO A 94 -1.63 -8.64 -10.98
CA PRO A 94 -0.68 -7.74 -11.65
C PRO A 94 -0.71 -7.83 -13.18
N GLU A 95 -1.32 -8.87 -13.76
CA GLU A 95 -1.43 -9.08 -15.21
C GLU A 95 -2.65 -8.41 -15.83
N VAL A 96 -3.59 -7.93 -15.00
CA VAL A 96 -4.75 -7.16 -15.45
C VAL A 96 -4.44 -5.67 -15.30
N PRO A 97 -4.29 -4.89 -16.40
CA PRO A 97 -3.79 -3.52 -16.34
C PRO A 97 -4.56 -2.59 -15.39
N ALA A 98 -5.88 -2.78 -15.27
CA ALA A 98 -6.73 -1.96 -14.42
C ALA A 98 -6.65 -2.31 -12.92
N ALA A 99 -6.19 -3.51 -12.57
CA ALA A 99 -6.26 -4.04 -11.21
C ALA A 99 -5.48 -3.20 -10.20
N ALA A 100 -4.26 -2.78 -10.58
CA ALA A 100 -3.41 -1.93 -9.76
C ALA A 100 -4.08 -0.58 -9.46
N THR A 101 -4.74 0.01 -10.47
CA THR A 101 -5.47 1.28 -10.29
C THR A 101 -6.66 1.10 -9.35
N VAL A 102 -7.43 0.02 -9.52
CA VAL A 102 -8.59 -0.28 -8.67
C VAL A 102 -8.17 -0.49 -7.22
N VAL A 103 -7.18 -1.36 -6.95
CA VAL A 103 -6.78 -1.66 -5.57
C VAL A 103 -6.21 -0.43 -4.86
N VAL A 104 -5.44 0.41 -5.57
CA VAL A 104 -4.91 1.67 -5.02
C VAL A 104 -6.06 2.63 -4.66
N ALA A 105 -7.05 2.77 -5.54
CA ALA A 105 -8.20 3.64 -5.27
C ALA A 105 -9.04 3.15 -4.07
N LYS A 106 -9.22 1.83 -3.92
CA LYS A 106 -9.94 1.26 -2.78
C LYS A 106 -9.17 1.40 -1.47
N ILE A 107 -7.84 1.24 -1.50
CA ILE A 107 -6.99 1.52 -0.34
C ILE A 107 -7.13 2.98 0.11
N ASP A 108 -7.03 3.94 -0.81
CA ASP A 108 -7.19 5.36 -0.47
C ASP A 108 -8.59 5.64 0.12
N GLN A 109 -9.64 5.10 -0.51
CA GLN A 109 -11.00 5.25 -0.01
C GLN A 109 -11.19 4.68 1.41
N MET A 110 -10.74 3.45 1.65
CA MET A 110 -10.94 2.74 2.92
C MET A 110 -10.08 3.33 4.03
N THR A 111 -8.85 3.72 3.74
CA THR A 111 -7.96 4.36 4.73
C THR A 111 -8.45 5.74 5.17
N ARG A 112 -9.12 6.50 4.29
CA ARG A 112 -9.75 7.78 4.66
C ARG A 112 -10.96 7.60 5.57
N LYS A 113 -11.73 6.53 5.36
CA LYS A 113 -12.93 6.23 6.15
C LYS A 113 -12.65 5.46 7.43
N ASP A 114 -11.46 4.86 7.54
CA ASP A 114 -11.10 4.03 8.67
C ASP A 114 -11.93 2.73 8.78
N GLU A 115 -12.58 2.32 7.69
CA GLU A 115 -13.54 1.21 7.65
C GLU A 115 -12.96 -0.01 6.93
N TYR A 116 -12.89 -1.14 7.65
CA TYR A 116 -12.31 -2.39 7.14
C TYR A 116 -13.22 -3.57 7.51
N PRO A 117 -14.25 -3.86 6.70
CA PRO A 117 -15.18 -4.96 6.95
C PRO A 117 -14.44 -6.30 7.03
N VAL A 118 -14.99 -7.24 7.81
CA VAL A 118 -14.44 -8.60 7.93
C VAL A 118 -14.76 -9.44 6.69
N GLU A 119 -15.77 -9.04 5.93
CA GLU A 119 -16.18 -9.64 4.68
C GLU A 119 -15.10 -9.52 3.60
N THR A 120 -15.12 -10.46 2.65
CA THR A 120 -14.31 -10.32 1.44
C THR A 120 -15.02 -9.36 0.50
N LEU A 121 -14.34 -8.28 0.13
CA LEU A 121 -14.82 -7.33 -0.87
C LEU A 121 -14.12 -7.61 -2.19
N VAL A 122 -14.88 -7.75 -3.27
CA VAL A 122 -14.33 -8.06 -4.60
C VAL A 122 -14.74 -6.94 -5.56
N TRP A 123 -13.82 -6.55 -6.45
CA TRP A 123 -14.06 -5.49 -7.41
C TRP A 123 -13.71 -5.92 -8.83
N ASP A 124 -14.50 -5.43 -9.78
CA ASP A 124 -14.22 -5.55 -11.21
C ASP A 124 -13.10 -4.58 -11.67
N ALA A 125 -12.73 -4.64 -12.95
CA ALA A 125 -11.74 -3.75 -13.55
C ALA A 125 -12.13 -2.25 -13.54
N LYS A 126 -13.39 -1.91 -13.26
CA LYS A 126 -13.91 -0.54 -13.14
C LYS A 126 -13.96 -0.08 -11.67
N GLY A 127 -13.67 -0.97 -10.72
CA GLY A 127 -13.78 -0.70 -9.29
C GLY A 127 -15.21 -0.82 -8.74
N THR A 128 -16.13 -1.40 -9.51
CA THR A 128 -17.48 -1.75 -9.07
C THR A 128 -17.42 -2.93 -8.12
N ALA A 129 -18.12 -2.85 -6.99
CA ALA A 129 -18.20 -3.97 -6.07
C ALA A 129 -19.02 -5.11 -6.70
N LEU A 130 -18.47 -6.31 -6.67
CA LEU A 130 -19.13 -7.52 -7.14
C LEU A 130 -19.81 -8.24 -5.98
N THR A 131 -21.03 -8.71 -6.21
CA THR A 131 -21.76 -9.56 -5.28
C THR A 131 -21.69 -11.00 -5.76
N GLN A 132 -21.71 -11.96 -4.82
CA GLN A 132 -21.70 -13.41 -5.12
C GLN A 132 -20.51 -13.90 -5.96
N GLN A 133 -19.44 -13.11 -6.06
CA GLN A 133 -18.22 -13.49 -6.76
C GLN A 133 -17.38 -14.43 -5.88
N THR A 134 -16.96 -15.56 -6.45
CA THR A 134 -15.98 -16.44 -5.81
C THR A 134 -14.58 -16.03 -6.23
N VAL A 135 -13.67 -15.95 -5.27
CA VAL A 135 -12.25 -15.69 -5.48
C VAL A 135 -11.42 -16.73 -4.73
N PRO A 136 -10.18 -17.00 -5.14
CA PRO A 136 -9.27 -17.86 -4.41
C PRO A 136 -9.12 -17.41 -2.95
N ALA A 137 -9.06 -18.35 -2.02
CA ALA A 137 -8.72 -18.01 -0.64
C ALA A 137 -7.30 -17.44 -0.56
N PHE A 138 -7.10 -16.47 0.33
CA PHE A 138 -5.76 -15.99 0.63
C PHE A 138 -5.05 -16.99 1.56
N GLU A 139 -3.90 -17.48 1.10
CA GLU A 139 -3.03 -18.36 1.88
C GLU A 139 -1.69 -17.64 2.08
N PRO A 140 -1.33 -17.24 3.32
CA PRO A 140 -0.06 -16.58 3.55
C PRO A 140 1.12 -17.54 3.34
N ARG A 141 2.33 -16.99 3.14
CA ARG A 141 3.56 -17.80 3.13
C ARG A 141 3.69 -18.64 4.41
N PRO A 142 4.28 -19.85 4.35
CA PRO A 142 4.53 -20.64 5.55
C PRO A 142 5.29 -19.85 6.61
N GLY A 143 4.77 -19.84 7.85
CA GLY A 143 5.36 -19.12 8.98
C GLY A 143 5.11 -17.60 8.98
N ALA A 144 4.37 -17.05 8.01
CA ALA A 144 4.05 -15.63 7.99
C ALA A 144 2.94 -15.29 9.01
N ALA A 145 3.18 -14.24 9.80
CA ALA A 145 2.18 -13.69 10.70
C ALA A 145 1.46 -12.52 10.05
N VAL A 146 0.16 -12.64 9.84
CA VAL A 146 -0.69 -11.55 9.37
C VAL A 146 -1.24 -10.80 10.59
N LEU A 147 -0.53 -9.75 10.99
CA LEU A 147 -0.79 -8.98 12.22
C LEU A 147 -1.96 -7.97 12.08
N TYR A 148 -2.99 -8.31 11.31
CA TYR A 148 -4.11 -7.39 11.06
C TYR A 148 -4.94 -7.19 12.34
N LYS A 149 -5.08 -5.94 12.77
CA LYS A 149 -5.86 -5.55 13.96
C LYS A 149 -7.31 -5.26 13.57
N VAL A 150 -8.20 -6.23 13.79
CA VAL A 150 -9.65 -5.99 13.72
C VAL A 150 -10.06 -5.13 14.91
N ARG A 151 -10.73 -4.00 14.66
CA ARG A 151 -11.33 -3.16 15.70
C ARG A 151 -12.84 -3.24 15.60
#